data_AF-A0A1B3LRK1-F1
#
_entry.id   AF-A0A1B3LRK1-F1
#
_cell.length_a   1.000
_cell.length_b   1.000
_cell.length_c   1.000
_cell.angle_alpha   90.00
_cell.angle_beta   90.00
_cell.angle_gamma   90.00
#
_symmetry.space_group_name_H-M   'P 1'
#
loop_
_entity.id
_entity.type
_entity.pdbx_description
1 polymer ?
#
loop_
_entity_poly.entity_id
_entity_poly.type
_entity_poly.pdbx_seq_one_letter_code
_entity_poly.pdbx_strand_id
1 'polypeptide(L)'
;MANVTFTSPAMPRDITVYAVAGDRGTLLGLAKAHRIPIPFDCQDGDCASCIVEVSHVDKRVRYGVALTEKEKEVLRQMGKISKEEIMDAEVNDMPPQHRLACQCFVRNEDIIVSFEGDTTIPGKGPALSIAAAIYKGGVQIGSLDEFLSYSVKVEEDAAVHYDQLAESMAACGNADVASLFTQLARYSRMHLDEAKAKCARYDVTVQLPASSSWPDNSSPEMTALWAGDPALTRLDGLKAALQGERRGFEFYYAVANTTEDPDIRKVAKEFVREETEHVETLKLWIEKEEAAMRAKAR
;
A
#
# COMPACT_ATOMS: atom_id res chain seq x y z
N MET A 1 23.70 7.38 -10.02
CA MET A 1 22.23 7.60 -9.99
C MET A 1 21.84 7.42 -8.55
N ALA A 2 21.06 8.36 -8.02
CA ALA A 2 20.60 8.33 -6.64
C ALA A 2 19.16 7.84 -6.56
N ASN A 3 18.87 6.97 -5.61
CA ASN A 3 17.53 6.55 -5.28
C ASN A 3 16.96 7.48 -4.21
N VAL A 4 15.91 8.23 -4.55
CA VAL A 4 15.18 9.08 -3.60
C VAL A 4 13.84 8.43 -3.30
N THR A 5 13.67 7.91 -2.09
CA THR A 5 12.42 7.29 -1.65
C THR A 5 11.62 8.29 -0.84
N PHE A 6 10.42 8.64 -1.29
CA PHE A 6 9.51 9.53 -0.59
C PHE A 6 8.52 8.72 0.24
N THR A 7 8.43 9.05 1.53
CA THR A 7 7.52 8.43 2.49
C THR A 7 6.70 9.50 3.19
N SER A 8 5.39 9.26 3.34
CA SER A 8 4.49 10.20 4.02
C SER A 8 3.22 9.48 4.47
N PRO A 9 2.66 9.83 5.64
CA PRO A 9 1.35 9.34 6.07
C PRO A 9 0.21 9.74 5.11
N ALA A 10 0.37 10.83 4.35
CA ALA A 10 -0.61 11.27 3.36
C ALA A 10 -0.54 10.50 2.03
N MET A 11 0.50 9.68 1.85
CA MET A 11 0.72 8.90 0.64
C MET A 11 0.28 7.44 0.83
N PRO A 12 -0.26 6.81 -0.22
CA PRO A 12 -0.78 5.45 -0.13
C PRO A 12 0.29 4.36 -0.20
N ARG A 13 1.50 4.71 -0.65
CA ARG A 13 2.70 3.86 -0.68
C ARG A 13 3.94 4.72 -0.84
N ASP A 14 5.07 4.20 -0.41
CA ASP A 14 6.36 4.83 -0.68
C ASP A 14 6.65 4.81 -2.19
N ILE A 15 7.22 5.92 -2.68
CA ILE A 15 7.57 6.10 -4.08
C ILE A 15 9.08 6.35 -4.17
N THR A 16 9.79 5.43 -4.80
CA THR A 16 11.21 5.61 -5.14
C THR A 16 11.36 6.18 -6.53
N VAL A 17 12.12 7.26 -6.63
CA VAL A 17 12.44 7.97 -7.88
C VAL A 17 13.94 7.94 -8.11
N TYR A 18 14.33 7.66 -9.35
CA TYR A 18 15.73 7.70 -9.78
C TYR A 18 16.12 9.13 -10.18
N ALA A 19 17.03 9.73 -9.41
CA ALA A 19 17.60 11.03 -9.73
C ALA A 19 18.94 10.86 -10.48
N VAL A 20 19.07 11.57 -11.61
CA VAL A 20 20.31 11.62 -12.37
C VAL A 20 21.28 12.56 -11.65
N ALA A 21 22.41 12.01 -11.19
CA ALA A 21 23.46 12.79 -10.54
C ALA A 21 24.00 13.85 -11.50
N GLY A 22 23.84 15.13 -11.15
CA GLY A 22 24.27 16.28 -11.96
C GLY A 22 23.13 17.11 -12.56
N ASP A 23 21.89 16.62 -12.48
CA ASP A 23 20.73 17.47 -12.72
C ASP A 23 20.60 18.45 -11.55
N ARG A 24 20.52 19.76 -11.81
CA ARG A 24 20.49 20.81 -10.75
C ARG A 24 19.11 20.88 -10.06
N GLY A 25 18.40 19.76 -10.00
CA GLY A 25 17.07 19.65 -9.43
C GLY A 25 17.10 19.64 -7.90
N THR A 26 16.20 20.39 -7.30
CA THR A 26 15.91 20.35 -5.86
C THR A 26 14.98 19.18 -5.55
N LEU A 27 14.93 18.74 -4.29
CA LEU A 27 13.99 17.70 -3.86
C LEU A 27 12.54 18.06 -4.18
N LEU A 28 12.18 19.34 -4.03
CA LEU A 28 10.85 19.82 -4.40
C LEU A 28 10.62 19.75 -5.91
N GLY A 29 11.63 20.07 -6.73
CA GLY A 29 11.54 19.92 -8.18
C GLY A 29 11.31 18.47 -8.61
N LEU A 30 12.04 17.54 -8.00
CA LEU A 30 11.88 16.10 -8.23
C LEU A 30 10.48 15.62 -7.80
N ALA A 31 10.03 16.03 -6.62
CA ALA A 31 8.70 15.70 -6.11
C ALA A 31 7.59 16.19 -7.07
N LYS A 32 7.70 17.42 -7.58
CA LYS A 32 6.75 17.97 -8.56
C LYS A 32 6.71 17.18 -9.87
N ALA A 33 7.88 16.83 -10.42
CA ALA A 33 7.98 16.05 -11.64
C ALA A 33 7.29 14.68 -11.52
N HIS A 34 7.31 14.08 -10.33
CA HIS A 34 6.71 12.78 -10.02
C HIS A 34 5.35 12.87 -9.31
N ARG A 35 4.74 14.06 -9.22
CA ARG A 35 3.42 14.31 -8.59
C ARG A 35 3.35 13.85 -7.12
N ILE A 36 4.43 14.05 -6.39
CA ILE A 36 4.54 13.74 -4.96
C ILE A 36 4.06 14.96 -4.14
N PRO A 37 3.12 14.78 -3.19
CA PRO A 37 2.41 15.88 -2.55
C PRO A 37 3.19 16.48 -1.37
N ILE A 38 4.38 17.02 -1.61
CA ILE A 38 5.10 17.80 -0.59
C ILE A 38 4.43 19.19 -0.49
N PRO A 39 4.03 19.67 0.71
CA PRO A 39 3.48 21.02 0.86
C PRO A 39 4.51 22.08 0.46
N PHE A 40 4.10 23.13 -0.25
CA PHE A 40 4.98 24.24 -0.60
C PHE A 40 4.18 25.54 -0.80
N ASP A 41 4.71 26.67 -0.32
CA ASP A 41 4.12 27.99 -0.55
C ASP A 41 5.07 28.88 -1.38
N CYS A 42 6.26 29.17 -0.84
CA CYS A 42 7.18 30.17 -1.39
C CYS A 42 8.22 29.63 -2.38
N GLN A 43 8.66 28.38 -2.24
CA GLN A 43 9.73 27.73 -3.03
C GLN A 43 11.13 28.37 -2.96
N ASP A 44 11.27 29.51 -2.30
CA ASP A 44 12.54 30.25 -2.20
C ASP A 44 13.21 30.15 -0.81
N GLY A 45 12.71 29.28 0.06
CA GLY A 45 13.27 28.99 1.39
C GLY A 45 12.80 29.91 2.52
N ASP A 46 11.79 30.76 2.31
CA ASP A 46 11.37 31.79 3.27
C ASP A 46 10.20 31.39 4.21
N CYS A 47 9.49 30.29 3.92
CA CYS A 47 8.20 29.96 4.54
C CYS A 47 8.15 28.62 5.29
N ALA A 48 9.19 27.79 5.13
CA ALA A 48 9.28 26.44 5.71
C ALA A 48 8.16 25.43 5.39
N SER A 49 7.19 25.74 4.53
CA SER A 49 6.07 24.83 4.23
C SER A 49 6.54 23.48 3.67
N CYS A 50 7.69 23.46 2.98
CA CYS A 50 8.29 22.26 2.41
C CYS A 50 9.35 21.60 3.32
N ILE A 51 9.15 21.61 4.64
CA ILE A 51 10.02 20.88 5.57
C ILE A 51 9.94 19.39 5.27
N VAL A 52 11.11 18.78 5.18
CA VAL A 52 11.29 17.34 5.01
C VAL A 52 12.39 16.84 5.93
N GLU A 53 12.26 15.58 6.33
CA GLU A 53 13.29 14.86 7.06
C GLU A 53 14.05 13.96 6.07
N VAL A 54 15.37 14.11 6.01
CA VAL A 54 16.24 13.35 5.09
C VAL A 54 17.06 12.35 5.88
N SER A 55 16.93 11.08 5.52
CA SER A 55 17.71 9.98 6.10
C SER A 55 18.49 9.22 5.02
N HIS A 56 19.77 8.96 5.27
CA HIS A 56 20.64 8.25 4.33
C HIS A 56 20.54 6.75 4.53
N VAL A 57 20.37 6.01 3.42
CA VAL A 57 20.29 4.54 3.44
C VAL A 57 21.64 3.93 3.81
N ASP A 58 22.74 4.44 3.25
CA ASP A 58 24.10 4.07 3.64
C ASP A 58 24.72 5.15 4.53
N LYS A 59 25.09 4.78 5.76
CA LYS A 59 25.70 5.70 6.74
C LYS A 59 27.10 6.16 6.33
N ARG A 60 27.76 5.50 5.36
CA ARG A 60 29.13 5.80 4.93
C ARG A 60 29.22 6.85 3.83
N VAL A 61 28.14 7.10 3.10
CA VAL A 61 28.09 8.04 1.98
C VAL A 61 27.24 9.23 2.39
N ARG A 62 27.85 10.18 3.11
CA ARG A 62 27.26 11.48 3.40
C ARG A 62 28.05 12.52 2.65
N TYR A 63 27.48 13.05 1.57
CA TYR A 63 28.14 14.13 0.87
C TYR A 63 27.94 15.45 1.60
N GLY A 64 29.02 16.21 1.76
CA GLY A 64 28.98 17.43 2.56
C GLY A 64 28.15 18.55 1.92
N VAL A 65 27.23 19.18 2.66
CA VAL A 65 26.25 20.12 2.10
C VAL A 65 26.33 21.51 2.74
N ALA A 66 26.40 22.55 1.90
CA ALA A 66 26.21 23.92 2.34
C ALA A 66 24.71 24.24 2.47
N LEU A 67 24.27 24.68 3.65
CA LEU A 67 22.94 25.27 3.83
C LEU A 67 22.96 26.73 3.42
N THR A 68 21.88 27.20 2.81
CA THR A 68 21.70 28.63 2.55
C THR A 68 21.39 29.35 3.87
N GLU A 69 21.76 30.64 3.97
CA GLU A 69 21.44 31.45 5.16
C GLU A 69 19.94 31.48 5.46
N LYS A 70 19.12 31.52 4.40
CA LYS A 70 17.66 31.49 4.48
C LYS A 70 17.15 30.19 5.11
N GLU A 71 17.66 29.05 4.63
CA GLU A 71 17.29 27.73 5.17
C GLU A 71 17.66 27.60 6.65
N LYS A 72 18.86 28.08 7.04
CA LYS A 72 19.32 28.06 8.44
C LYS A 72 18.43 28.89 9.36
N GLU A 73 18.12 30.12 8.97
CA GLU A 73 17.32 31.02 9.80
C GLU A 73 15.91 30.46 10.02
N VAL A 74 15.27 29.98 8.95
CA VAL A 74 13.90 29.43 9.02
C VAL A 74 13.84 28.16 9.85
N LEU A 75 14.75 27.20 9.62
CA LEU A 75 14.77 25.95 10.39
C LEU A 75 15.10 26.18 11.87
N ARG A 76 15.93 27.19 12.18
CA ARG A 76 16.24 27.60 13.56
C ARG A 76 15.04 28.26 14.23
N GLN A 77 14.33 29.16 13.54
CA GLN A 77 13.12 29.81 14.07
C GLN A 77 12.03 28.79 14.39
N MET A 78 11.93 27.73 13.60
CA MET A 78 11.00 26.62 13.84
C MET A 78 11.49 25.59 14.88
N GLY A 79 12.70 25.74 15.41
CA GLY A 79 13.29 24.82 16.39
C GLY A 79 13.57 23.42 15.86
N LYS A 80 13.71 23.26 14.53
CA LYS A 80 13.97 21.97 13.87
C LYS A 80 15.46 21.63 13.77
N ILE A 81 16.34 22.62 13.91
CA ILE A 81 17.79 22.45 14.00
C ILE A 81 18.38 23.21 15.19
N SER A 82 19.39 22.63 15.83
CA SER A 82 20.11 23.24 16.95
C SER A 82 21.26 24.15 16.47
N LYS A 83 21.84 24.94 17.39
CA LYS A 83 23.03 25.74 17.08
C LYS A 83 24.25 24.86 16.79
N GLU A 84 24.35 23.71 17.46
CA GLU A 84 25.39 22.73 17.23
C GLU A 84 25.27 22.10 15.84
N GLU A 85 24.05 21.74 15.42
CA GLU A 85 23.81 21.20 14.06
C GLU A 85 24.12 22.21 12.96
N ILE A 86 23.84 23.50 13.19
CA ILE A 86 24.23 24.57 12.27
C ILE A 86 25.76 24.67 12.18
N MET A 87 26.46 24.64 13.31
CA MET A 87 27.92 24.68 13.35
C MET A 87 28.52 23.46 12.65
N ASP A 88 27.97 22.26 12.90
CA ASP A 88 28.43 21.03 12.25
C ASP A 88 28.21 21.07 10.74
N ALA A 89 27.13 21.69 10.27
CA ALA A 89 26.91 21.88 8.86
C ALA A 89 27.88 22.89 8.21
N GLU A 90 28.28 23.94 8.95
CA GLU A 90 29.22 24.96 8.44
C GLU A 90 30.69 24.53 8.50
N VAL A 91 31.07 23.80 9.55
CA VAL A 91 32.47 23.47 9.85
C VAL A 91 32.83 22.05 9.41
N ASN A 92 31.93 21.10 9.63
CA ASN A 92 32.17 19.68 9.36
C ASN A 92 31.49 19.20 8.07
N ASP A 93 30.86 20.12 7.32
CA ASP A 93 30.03 19.85 6.14
C ASP A 93 28.93 18.80 6.39
N MET A 94 28.49 18.62 7.64
CA MET A 94 27.54 17.55 7.98
C MET A 94 26.09 18.02 7.77
N PRO A 95 25.30 17.37 6.88
CA PRO A 95 23.93 17.80 6.65
C PRO A 95 23.04 17.51 7.88
N PRO A 96 22.20 18.46 8.31
CA PRO A 96 21.21 18.23 9.35
C PRO A 96 20.08 17.34 8.83
N GLN A 97 19.39 16.68 9.76
CA GLN A 97 18.31 15.74 9.46
C GLN A 97 17.07 16.44 8.86
N HIS A 98 16.74 17.64 9.35
CA HIS A 98 15.65 18.45 8.81
C HIS A 98 16.17 19.41 7.73
N ARG A 99 15.50 19.42 6.58
CA ARG A 99 15.85 20.22 5.40
C ARG A 99 14.62 20.87 4.78
N LEU A 100 14.83 21.95 4.02
CA LEU A 100 13.79 22.48 3.14
C LEU A 100 13.92 21.84 1.76
N ALA A 101 12.88 21.13 1.31
CA ALA A 101 12.91 20.42 0.02
C ALA A 101 13.19 21.36 -1.17
N CYS A 102 12.82 22.64 -1.08
CA CYS A 102 13.10 23.64 -2.11
C CYS A 102 14.57 24.09 -2.19
N GLN A 103 15.35 23.94 -1.11
CA GLN A 103 16.77 24.31 -1.05
C GLN A 103 17.71 23.10 -1.02
N CYS A 104 17.16 21.90 -0.85
CA CYS A 104 17.92 20.66 -0.82
C CYS A 104 18.17 20.12 -2.23
N PHE A 105 19.44 20.08 -2.64
CA PHE A 105 19.85 19.49 -3.91
C PHE A 105 20.08 17.99 -3.80
N VAL A 106 19.59 17.23 -4.79
CA VAL A 106 19.79 15.79 -4.83
C VAL A 106 21.21 15.48 -5.28
N ARG A 107 21.95 14.74 -4.44
CA ARG A 107 23.32 14.28 -4.74
C ARG A 107 23.30 12.81 -5.12
N ASN A 108 24.47 12.25 -5.46
CA ASN A 108 24.62 10.84 -5.82
C ASN A 108 24.61 9.92 -4.57
N GLU A 109 23.57 10.04 -3.74
CA GLU A 109 23.37 9.27 -2.51
C GLU A 109 21.94 8.75 -2.42
N ASP A 110 21.78 7.56 -1.86
CA ASP A 110 20.47 6.94 -1.66
C ASP A 110 19.86 7.45 -0.36
N ILE A 111 18.71 8.13 -0.47
CA ILE A 111 18.06 8.83 0.64
C ILE A 111 16.57 8.48 0.73
N ILE A 112 16.06 8.50 1.96
CA ILE A 112 14.64 8.41 2.29
C ILE A 112 14.22 9.79 2.81
N VAL A 113 13.17 10.34 2.20
CA VAL A 113 12.61 11.66 2.48
C VAL A 113 11.24 11.48 3.11
N SER A 114 11.14 11.79 4.40
CA SER A 114 9.89 11.71 5.18
C SER A 114 9.26 13.10 5.35
N PHE A 115 7.92 13.18 5.22
CA PHE A 115 7.17 14.42 5.41
C PHE A 115 5.73 14.17 5.87
N GLU A 116 5.16 15.11 6.63
CA GLU A 116 3.82 14.97 7.23
C GLU A 116 2.69 14.99 6.16
N GLY A 117 2.92 15.67 5.04
CA GLY A 117 1.95 15.81 3.95
C GLY A 117 0.98 16.98 4.15
N ASP A 118 0.25 17.33 3.09
CA ASP A 118 -0.73 18.42 3.14
C ASP A 118 -2.02 17.94 3.83
N THR A 119 -2.31 18.48 5.01
CA THR A 119 -3.50 18.12 5.81
C THR A 119 -4.81 18.61 5.21
N THR A 120 -4.76 19.48 4.20
CA THR A 120 -5.95 19.94 3.46
C THR A 120 -6.40 18.95 2.40
N ILE A 121 -5.54 17.99 2.01
CA ILE A 121 -5.86 16.94 1.07
C ILE A 121 -6.27 15.70 1.89
N PRO A 122 -7.50 15.16 1.73
CA PRO A 122 -7.86 13.93 2.40
C PRO A 122 -6.87 12.85 2.01
N GLY A 123 -6.31 12.14 3.00
CA GLY A 123 -5.31 11.11 2.80
C GLY A 123 -5.73 10.19 1.65
N LYS A 124 -4.87 10.03 0.64
CA LYS A 124 -5.17 9.11 -0.45
C LYS A 124 -5.35 7.73 0.17
N GLY A 125 -6.55 7.17 0.01
CA GLY A 125 -6.84 5.79 0.39
C GLY A 125 -5.80 4.83 -0.22
N PRO A 126 -5.77 3.56 0.23
CA PRO A 126 -4.74 2.59 -0.14
C PRO A 126 -4.49 2.55 -1.65
N ALA A 127 -3.24 2.28 -2.05
CA ALA A 127 -2.81 2.34 -3.44
C ALA A 127 -3.55 1.29 -4.28
N LEU A 128 -4.66 1.69 -4.87
CA LEU A 128 -5.44 0.91 -5.82
C LEU A 128 -4.56 0.56 -7.02
N SER A 129 -4.76 -0.63 -7.58
CA SER A 129 -4.23 -0.93 -8.91
C SER A 129 -4.73 0.13 -9.91
N ILE A 130 -3.98 0.37 -10.99
CA ILE A 130 -4.45 1.20 -12.12
C ILE A 130 -5.80 0.66 -12.64
N ALA A 131 -6.04 -0.66 -12.52
CA ALA A 131 -7.31 -1.29 -12.85
C ALA A 131 -8.47 -0.85 -11.94
N ALA A 132 -8.23 -0.67 -10.63
CA ALA A 132 -9.26 -0.20 -9.69
C ALA A 132 -9.57 1.30 -9.83
N ALA A 133 -8.60 2.14 -10.22
CA ALA A 133 -8.87 3.53 -10.60
C ALA A 133 -9.62 3.67 -11.94
N ILE A 134 -9.56 2.63 -12.79
CA ILE A 134 -10.19 2.55 -14.11
C ILE A 134 -11.35 1.54 -14.08
N TYR A 135 -11.87 1.16 -12.91
CA TYR A 135 -13.06 0.31 -12.85
C TYR A 135 -14.31 1.13 -13.21
N LYS A 136 -14.44 1.45 -14.50
CA LYS A 136 -15.71 1.63 -15.21
C LYS A 136 -16.21 0.25 -15.66
N GLY A 137 -16.00 -0.77 -14.82
CA GLY A 137 -16.21 -2.17 -15.15
C GLY A 137 -17.67 -2.57 -15.06
N GLY A 138 -18.45 -2.15 -16.06
CA GLY A 138 -19.58 -2.88 -16.67
C GLY A 138 -20.82 -3.24 -15.83
N VAL A 139 -20.73 -3.38 -14.52
CA VAL A 139 -21.84 -3.78 -13.65
C VAL A 139 -22.46 -2.51 -13.09
N GLN A 140 -23.51 -2.02 -13.73
CA GLN A 140 -24.36 -1.00 -13.13
C GLN A 140 -25.21 -1.68 -12.06
N ILE A 141 -24.79 -1.56 -10.80
CA ILE A 141 -25.56 -2.06 -9.67
C ILE A 141 -26.75 -1.13 -9.47
N GLY A 142 -27.93 -1.58 -9.88
CA GLY A 142 -29.16 -0.80 -9.87
C GLY A 142 -29.93 -0.87 -8.55
N SER A 143 -29.54 -1.76 -7.63
CA SER A 143 -30.22 -1.90 -6.33
C SER A 143 -29.32 -2.49 -5.24
N LEU A 144 -29.73 -2.32 -3.98
CA LEU A 144 -29.05 -2.92 -2.83
C LEU A 144 -29.11 -4.46 -2.87
N ASP A 145 -30.23 -5.06 -3.27
CA ASP A 145 -30.35 -6.52 -3.41
C ASP A 145 -29.40 -7.08 -4.47
N GLU A 146 -29.19 -6.34 -5.57
CA GLU A 146 -28.22 -6.70 -6.61
C GLU A 146 -26.79 -6.60 -6.08
N PHE A 147 -26.45 -5.51 -5.37
CA PHE A 147 -25.15 -5.37 -4.71
C PHE A 147 -24.85 -6.55 -3.78
N LEU A 148 -25.79 -6.84 -2.89
CA LEU A 148 -25.64 -7.89 -1.89
C LEU A 148 -25.60 -9.28 -2.54
N SER A 149 -26.29 -9.48 -3.67
CA SER A 149 -26.16 -10.74 -4.43
C SER A 149 -24.75 -10.93 -4.99
N TYR A 150 -24.09 -9.85 -5.46
CA TYR A 150 -22.67 -9.89 -5.81
C TYR A 150 -21.79 -10.15 -4.58
N SER A 151 -22.04 -9.48 -3.45
CA SER A 151 -21.30 -9.70 -2.20
C SER A 151 -21.39 -11.16 -1.77
N VAL A 152 -22.59 -11.75 -1.77
CA VAL A 152 -22.77 -13.18 -1.43
C VAL A 152 -21.93 -14.06 -2.34
N LYS A 153 -21.83 -13.75 -3.63
CA LYS A 153 -20.99 -14.51 -4.55
C LYS A 153 -19.50 -14.36 -4.26
N VAL A 154 -19.03 -13.14 -3.95
CA VAL A 154 -17.64 -12.88 -3.55
C VAL A 154 -17.28 -13.70 -2.32
N GLU A 155 -18.11 -13.65 -1.28
CA GLU A 155 -17.88 -14.37 -0.03
C GLU A 155 -17.99 -15.89 -0.18
N GLU A 156 -18.91 -16.37 -1.03
CA GLU A 156 -19.05 -17.81 -1.34
C GLU A 156 -17.79 -18.34 -2.03
N ASP A 157 -17.32 -17.64 -3.06
CA ASP A 157 -16.12 -18.02 -3.80
C ASP A 157 -14.89 -17.97 -2.88
N ALA A 158 -14.75 -16.93 -2.06
CA ALA A 158 -13.67 -16.81 -1.07
C ALA A 158 -13.67 -17.98 -0.09
N ALA A 159 -14.83 -18.33 0.48
CA ALA A 159 -14.95 -19.45 1.43
C ALA A 159 -14.50 -20.79 0.79
N VAL A 160 -14.96 -21.08 -0.43
CA VAL A 160 -14.59 -22.31 -1.15
C VAL A 160 -13.09 -22.35 -1.44
N HIS A 161 -12.51 -21.25 -1.92
CA HIS A 161 -11.09 -21.21 -2.22
C HIS A 161 -10.21 -21.29 -0.97
N TYR A 162 -10.64 -20.68 0.14
CA TYR A 162 -9.94 -20.81 1.40
C TYR A 162 -9.98 -22.23 1.96
N ASP A 163 -11.09 -22.95 1.82
CA ASP A 163 -11.14 -24.37 2.19
C ASP A 163 -10.13 -25.20 1.38
N GLN A 164 -10.09 -25.00 0.05
CA GLN A 164 -9.15 -25.70 -0.82
C GLN A 164 -7.69 -25.40 -0.47
N LEU A 165 -7.38 -24.14 -0.18
CA LEU A 165 -6.05 -23.73 0.26
C LEU A 165 -5.71 -24.32 1.63
N ALA A 166 -6.66 -24.36 2.57
CA ALA A 166 -6.48 -24.96 3.89
C ALA A 166 -6.19 -26.46 3.79
N GLU A 167 -6.94 -27.20 2.98
CA GLU A 167 -6.73 -28.63 2.71
C GLU A 167 -5.36 -28.87 2.08
N SER A 168 -5.00 -28.06 1.07
CA SER A 168 -3.70 -28.16 0.39
C SER A 168 -2.54 -27.90 1.35
N MET A 169 -2.65 -26.88 2.21
CA MET A 169 -1.63 -26.57 3.22
C MET A 169 -1.52 -27.67 4.26
N ALA A 170 -2.64 -28.24 4.71
CA ALA A 170 -2.64 -29.35 5.65
C ALA A 170 -1.97 -30.60 5.08
N ALA A 171 -2.23 -30.93 3.81
CA ALA A 171 -1.62 -32.06 3.11
C ALA A 171 -0.09 -31.95 3.00
N CYS A 172 0.44 -30.72 2.89
CA CYS A 172 1.88 -30.44 2.87
C CYS A 172 2.51 -30.28 4.27
N GLY A 173 1.74 -30.45 5.36
CA GLY A 173 2.24 -30.30 6.74
C GLY A 173 2.30 -28.86 7.26
N ASN A 174 1.70 -27.90 6.55
CA ASN A 174 1.68 -26.48 6.87
C ASN A 174 0.49 -26.12 7.78
N ALA A 175 0.45 -26.70 8.98
CA ALA A 175 -0.70 -26.64 9.88
C ALA A 175 -1.08 -25.21 10.33
N ASP A 176 -0.10 -24.32 10.50
CA ASP A 176 -0.31 -22.92 10.88
C ASP A 176 -1.00 -22.11 9.78
N VAL A 177 -0.54 -22.26 8.52
CA VAL A 177 -1.15 -21.59 7.35
C VAL A 177 -2.51 -22.22 7.02
N ALA A 178 -2.65 -23.53 7.18
CA ALA A 178 -3.96 -24.20 7.06
C ALA A 178 -4.98 -23.64 8.08
N SER A 179 -4.55 -23.40 9.32
CA SER A 179 -5.40 -22.79 10.36
C SER A 179 -5.80 -21.36 10.00
N LEU A 180 -4.87 -20.56 9.45
CA LEU A 180 -5.16 -19.22 8.93
C LEU A 180 -6.25 -19.27 7.85
N PHE A 181 -6.09 -20.12 6.82
CA PHE A 181 -7.08 -20.23 5.76
C PHE A 181 -8.43 -20.78 6.26
N THR A 182 -8.42 -21.71 7.23
CA THR A 182 -9.66 -22.15 7.88
C THR A 182 -10.38 -21.00 8.60
N GLN A 183 -9.61 -20.12 9.25
CA GLN A 183 -10.15 -18.94 9.92
C GLN A 183 -10.73 -17.93 8.92
N LEU A 184 -10.03 -17.66 7.81
CA LEU A 184 -10.51 -16.77 6.74
C LEU A 184 -11.77 -17.35 6.07
N ALA A 185 -11.81 -18.66 5.76
CA ALA A 185 -13.00 -19.33 5.25
C ALA A 185 -14.20 -19.19 6.21
N ARG A 186 -13.97 -19.17 7.53
CA ARG A 186 -15.03 -18.95 8.50
C ARG A 186 -15.54 -17.51 8.48
N TYR A 187 -14.65 -16.54 8.32
CA TYR A 187 -15.06 -15.13 8.18
C TYR A 187 -15.88 -14.91 6.92
N SER A 188 -15.44 -15.44 5.77
CA SER A 188 -16.21 -15.33 4.52
C SER A 188 -17.61 -15.95 4.65
N ARG A 189 -17.75 -17.11 5.32
CA ARG A 189 -19.08 -17.70 5.59
C ARG A 189 -19.96 -16.82 6.48
N MET A 190 -19.37 -16.17 7.49
CA MET A 190 -20.10 -15.24 8.35
C MET A 190 -20.58 -14.02 7.56
N HIS A 191 -19.72 -13.42 6.73
CA HIS A 191 -20.08 -12.30 5.85
C HIS A 191 -21.15 -12.69 4.83
N LEU A 192 -21.05 -13.90 4.27
CA LEU A 192 -22.06 -14.47 3.38
C LEU A 192 -23.42 -14.59 4.07
N ASP A 193 -23.47 -15.07 5.32
CA ASP A 193 -24.71 -15.18 6.09
C ASP A 193 -25.29 -13.79 6.40
N GLU A 194 -24.44 -12.81 6.73
CA GLU A 194 -24.86 -11.43 6.95
C GLU A 194 -25.40 -10.75 5.67
N ALA A 195 -24.73 -10.95 4.54
CA ALA A 195 -25.18 -10.42 3.25
C ALA A 195 -26.52 -11.04 2.84
N LYS A 196 -26.69 -12.36 3.03
CA LYS A 196 -27.97 -13.05 2.80
C LYS A 196 -29.08 -12.55 3.72
N ALA A 197 -28.77 -12.26 4.99
CA ALA A 197 -29.74 -11.72 5.94
C ALA A 197 -30.18 -10.29 5.59
N LYS A 198 -29.32 -9.52 4.93
CA LYS A 198 -29.60 -8.14 4.48
C LYS A 198 -30.35 -8.09 3.13
N CYS A 199 -30.32 -9.15 2.33
CA CYS A 199 -31.09 -9.26 1.07
C CYS A 199 -32.58 -9.50 1.33
N ALA A 200 -33.45 -8.73 0.66
CA ALA A 200 -34.87 -9.09 0.56
C ALA A 200 -35.10 -10.18 -0.50
N ARG A 201 -34.32 -10.15 -1.58
CA ARG A 201 -34.27 -11.18 -2.62
C ARG A 201 -32.82 -11.44 -3.03
N TYR A 202 -32.43 -12.72 -2.98
CA TYR A 202 -31.12 -13.17 -3.43
C TYR A 202 -31.26 -13.94 -4.74
N ASP A 203 -30.51 -13.56 -5.77
CA ASP A 203 -30.40 -14.31 -7.01
C ASP A 203 -29.09 -15.12 -7.01
N VAL A 204 -29.23 -16.44 -6.96
CA VAL A 204 -28.12 -17.41 -6.94
C VAL A 204 -27.35 -17.42 -8.28
N THR A 205 -27.91 -16.82 -9.33
CA THR A 205 -27.38 -16.89 -10.69
C THR A 205 -26.40 -15.77 -11.04
N VAL A 206 -26.09 -14.88 -10.09
CA VAL A 206 -25.21 -13.74 -10.32
C VAL A 206 -23.77 -14.20 -10.56
N GLN A 207 -23.21 -13.84 -11.71
CA GLN A 207 -21.80 -14.08 -12.05
C GLN A 207 -20.98 -12.81 -11.85
N LEU A 208 -19.89 -12.93 -11.10
CA LEU A 208 -18.92 -11.84 -10.95
C LEU A 208 -18.16 -11.61 -12.27
N PRO A 209 -17.82 -10.36 -12.60
CA PRO A 209 -16.86 -10.08 -13.65
C PRO A 209 -15.54 -10.81 -13.39
N ALA A 210 -14.89 -11.31 -14.44
CA ALA A 210 -13.63 -12.07 -14.32
C ALA A 210 -12.49 -11.31 -13.60
N SER A 211 -12.54 -9.98 -13.57
CA SER A 211 -11.61 -9.13 -12.83
C SER A 211 -11.83 -9.15 -11.31
N SER A 212 -13.05 -9.45 -10.88
CA SER A 212 -13.49 -9.44 -9.48
C SER A 212 -13.75 -10.86 -8.95
N SER A 213 -13.88 -11.85 -9.84
CA SER A 213 -13.94 -13.25 -9.44
C SER A 213 -12.61 -13.68 -8.82
N TRP A 214 -12.69 -14.57 -7.84
CA TRP A 214 -11.49 -15.18 -7.28
C TRP A 214 -10.67 -15.83 -8.41
N PRO A 215 -9.33 -15.69 -8.42
CA PRO A 215 -8.54 -16.30 -9.47
C PRO A 215 -8.66 -17.82 -9.39
N ASP A 216 -8.89 -18.47 -10.52
CA ASP A 216 -8.92 -19.92 -10.58
C ASP A 216 -7.48 -20.43 -10.45
N ASN A 217 -7.07 -20.67 -9.20
CA ASN A 217 -5.72 -21.09 -8.84
C ASN A 217 -5.46 -22.57 -9.21
N SER A 218 -6.44 -23.23 -9.83
CA SER A 218 -6.46 -24.65 -10.18
C SER A 218 -5.83 -24.96 -11.55
N SER A 219 -4.97 -24.09 -12.09
CA SER A 219 -4.26 -24.44 -13.31
C SER A 219 -3.29 -25.60 -13.06
N PRO A 220 -3.22 -26.62 -13.94
CA PRO A 220 -2.28 -27.73 -13.80
C PRO A 220 -0.83 -27.30 -13.63
N GLU A 221 -0.46 -26.14 -14.18
CA GLU A 221 0.87 -25.54 -14.08
C GLU A 221 1.17 -24.98 -12.68
N MET A 222 0.18 -24.39 -12.00
CA MET A 222 0.29 -23.94 -10.60
C MET A 222 0.32 -25.12 -9.63
N THR A 223 -0.56 -26.12 -9.81
CA THR A 223 -0.57 -27.34 -8.99
C THR A 223 0.73 -28.13 -9.13
N ALA A 224 1.38 -28.11 -10.31
CA ALA A 224 2.69 -28.72 -10.53
C ALA A 224 3.84 -27.94 -9.86
N LEU A 225 3.76 -26.61 -9.76
CA LEU A 225 4.71 -25.80 -8.98
C LEU A 225 4.65 -26.15 -7.48
N TRP A 226 3.47 -26.53 -6.99
CA TRP A 226 3.24 -26.83 -5.58
C TRP A 226 3.79 -28.19 -5.11
N ALA A 227 4.26 -29.05 -6.01
CA ALA A 227 4.67 -30.41 -5.64
C ALA A 227 6.14 -30.54 -5.17
N GLY A 228 6.97 -29.51 -5.29
CA GLY A 228 8.44 -29.62 -5.17
C GLY A 228 9.10 -29.05 -3.92
N ASP A 229 8.61 -27.93 -3.37
CA ASP A 229 9.19 -27.24 -2.22
C ASP A 229 8.09 -26.78 -1.23
N PRO A 230 8.01 -27.37 -0.02
CA PRO A 230 7.01 -27.00 0.98
C PRO A 230 7.07 -25.53 1.45
N ALA A 231 8.19 -24.82 1.31
CA ALA A 231 8.28 -23.40 1.65
C ALA A 231 7.75 -22.52 0.53
N LEU A 232 8.05 -22.88 -0.72
CA LEU A 232 7.50 -22.21 -1.91
C LEU A 232 5.98 -22.35 -1.93
N THR A 233 5.45 -23.52 -1.57
CA THR A 233 3.99 -23.76 -1.51
C THR A 233 3.27 -22.92 -0.47
N ARG A 234 3.90 -22.67 0.69
CA ARG A 234 3.35 -21.76 1.71
C ARG A 234 3.24 -20.34 1.20
N LEU A 235 4.34 -19.82 0.67
CA LEU A 235 4.42 -18.44 0.21
C LEU A 235 3.47 -18.22 -0.99
N ASP A 236 3.39 -19.19 -1.89
CA ASP A 236 2.49 -19.14 -3.04
C ASP A 236 1.03 -19.22 -2.61
N GLY A 237 0.68 -20.08 -1.66
CA GLY A 237 -0.66 -20.14 -1.08
C GLY A 237 -1.08 -18.81 -0.43
N LEU A 238 -0.18 -18.19 0.34
CA LEU A 238 -0.43 -16.87 0.95
C LEU A 238 -0.59 -15.77 -0.10
N LYS A 239 0.22 -15.79 -1.18
CA LYS A 239 0.12 -14.83 -2.29
C LYS A 239 -1.17 -15.02 -3.09
N ALA A 240 -1.61 -16.26 -3.28
CA ALA A 240 -2.87 -16.59 -3.94
C ALA A 240 -4.07 -16.07 -3.12
N ALA A 241 -4.06 -16.29 -1.80
CA ALA A 241 -5.04 -15.71 -0.88
C ALA A 241 -5.05 -14.17 -0.95
N LEU A 242 -3.88 -13.53 -0.90
CA LEU A 242 -3.77 -12.07 -0.97
C LEU A 242 -4.34 -11.52 -2.29
N GLN A 243 -4.15 -12.24 -3.40
CA GLN A 243 -4.73 -11.85 -4.67
C GLN A 243 -6.26 -11.91 -4.65
N GLY A 244 -6.83 -12.95 -4.04
CA GLY A 244 -8.27 -13.09 -3.85
C GLY A 244 -8.88 -11.93 -3.07
N GLU A 245 -8.36 -11.66 -1.86
CA GLU A 245 -8.87 -10.54 -1.03
C GLU A 245 -8.69 -9.19 -1.70
N ARG A 246 -7.60 -9.02 -2.45
CA ARG A 246 -7.40 -7.79 -3.20
C ARG A 246 -8.48 -7.59 -4.27
N ARG A 247 -8.95 -8.66 -4.94
CA ARG A 247 -10.04 -8.55 -5.93
C ARG A 247 -11.38 -8.23 -5.27
N GLY A 248 -11.68 -8.86 -4.12
CA GLY A 248 -12.85 -8.52 -3.31
C GLY A 248 -12.83 -7.07 -2.82
N PHE A 249 -11.69 -6.65 -2.25
CA PHE A 249 -11.43 -5.26 -1.86
C PHE A 249 -11.63 -4.29 -3.02
N GLU A 250 -11.02 -4.55 -4.18
CA GLU A 250 -11.12 -3.69 -5.36
C GLU A 250 -12.56 -3.59 -5.87
N PHE A 251 -13.34 -4.68 -5.80
CA PHE A 251 -14.77 -4.67 -6.10
C PHE A 251 -15.56 -3.76 -5.16
N TYR A 252 -15.47 -3.98 -3.84
CA TYR A 252 -16.22 -3.16 -2.86
C TYR A 252 -15.79 -1.70 -2.89
N TYR A 253 -14.48 -1.45 -3.08
CA TYR A 253 -13.95 -0.09 -3.18
C TYR A 253 -14.47 0.63 -4.42
N ALA A 254 -14.53 -0.05 -5.57
CA ALA A 254 -15.09 0.53 -6.79
C ALA A 254 -16.57 0.89 -6.58
N VAL A 255 -17.36 0.00 -5.99
CA VAL A 255 -18.79 0.25 -5.71
C VAL A 255 -18.97 1.43 -4.75
N ALA A 256 -18.21 1.49 -3.66
CA ALA A 256 -18.30 2.56 -2.67
C ALA A 256 -18.03 3.97 -3.25
N ASN A 257 -17.20 4.06 -4.29
CA ASN A 257 -16.82 5.33 -4.91
C ASN A 257 -17.62 5.68 -6.17
N THR A 258 -18.31 4.71 -6.78
CA THR A 258 -19.05 4.92 -8.05
C THR A 258 -20.55 4.93 -7.89
N THR A 259 -21.10 4.26 -6.88
CA THR A 259 -22.55 4.25 -6.63
C THR A 259 -23.07 5.65 -6.31
N GLU A 260 -24.30 5.97 -6.69
CA GLU A 260 -25.01 7.18 -6.27
C GLU A 260 -25.88 6.92 -5.02
N ASP A 261 -26.24 5.65 -4.77
CA ASP A 261 -27.11 5.24 -3.67
C ASP A 261 -26.36 5.30 -2.32
N PRO A 262 -26.85 6.08 -1.33
CA PRO A 262 -26.19 6.22 -0.04
C PRO A 262 -26.18 4.94 0.81
N ASP A 263 -27.18 4.07 0.67
CA ASP A 263 -27.27 2.82 1.41
C ASP A 263 -26.27 1.79 0.87
N ILE A 264 -26.19 1.65 -0.46
CA ILE A 264 -25.15 0.83 -1.11
C ILE A 264 -23.76 1.34 -0.73
N ARG A 265 -23.55 2.67 -0.76
CA ARG A 265 -22.28 3.29 -0.39
C ARG A 265 -21.88 2.95 1.04
N LYS A 266 -22.83 3.01 1.98
CA LYS A 266 -22.58 2.73 3.39
C LYS A 266 -22.14 1.28 3.58
N VAL A 267 -22.90 0.33 3.03
CA VAL A 267 -22.60 -1.10 3.14
C VAL A 267 -21.27 -1.42 2.45
N ALA A 268 -21.04 -0.92 1.23
CA ALA A 268 -19.77 -1.14 0.54
C ALA A 268 -18.56 -0.61 1.32
N LYS A 269 -18.68 0.50 2.04
CA LYS A 269 -17.60 1.01 2.92
C LYS A 269 -17.32 0.11 4.12
N GLU A 270 -18.34 -0.56 4.66
CA GLU A 270 -18.17 -1.55 5.74
C GLU A 270 -17.34 -2.73 5.23
N PHE A 271 -17.73 -3.32 4.10
CA PHE A 271 -16.96 -4.40 3.44
C PHE A 271 -15.54 -3.99 3.07
N VAL A 272 -15.31 -2.77 2.55
CA VAL A 272 -13.96 -2.27 2.26
C VAL A 272 -13.07 -2.27 3.51
N ARG A 273 -13.62 -1.89 4.67
CA ARG A 273 -12.85 -1.88 5.92
C ARG A 273 -12.48 -3.29 6.34
N GLU A 274 -13.42 -4.22 6.27
CA GLU A 274 -13.21 -5.63 6.62
C GLU A 274 -12.17 -6.28 5.70
N GLU A 275 -12.29 -6.10 4.38
CA GLU A 275 -11.31 -6.62 3.43
C GLU A 275 -9.92 -6.01 3.59
N THR A 276 -9.83 -4.76 4.06
CA THR A 276 -8.53 -4.16 4.39
C THR A 276 -7.84 -4.94 5.51
N GLU A 277 -8.58 -5.37 6.53
CA GLU A 277 -8.01 -6.15 7.64
C GLU A 277 -7.49 -7.51 7.17
N HIS A 278 -8.20 -8.19 6.26
CA HIS A 278 -7.75 -9.44 5.65
C HIS A 278 -6.47 -9.25 4.83
N VAL A 279 -6.45 -8.23 3.95
CA VAL A 279 -5.30 -7.89 3.11
C VAL A 279 -4.06 -7.59 3.96
N GLU A 280 -4.19 -6.77 5.01
CA GLU A 280 -3.06 -6.44 5.88
C GLU A 280 -2.58 -7.65 6.68
N THR A 281 -3.52 -8.49 7.17
CA THR A 281 -3.15 -9.75 7.84
C THR A 281 -2.33 -10.64 6.91
N LEU A 282 -2.77 -10.85 5.67
CA LEU A 282 -2.06 -11.68 4.70
C LEU A 282 -0.69 -11.11 4.33
N LYS A 283 -0.56 -9.78 4.20
CA LYS A 283 0.74 -9.12 3.96
C LYS A 283 1.74 -9.40 5.09
N LEU A 284 1.30 -9.31 6.35
CA LEU A 284 2.16 -9.60 7.51
C LEU A 284 2.63 -11.06 7.51
N TRP A 285 1.75 -12.00 7.17
CA TRP A 285 2.12 -13.41 7.03
C TRP A 285 3.13 -13.64 5.91
N ILE A 286 2.95 -13.00 4.75
CA ILE A 286 3.89 -13.06 3.62
C ILE A 286 5.24 -12.49 4.02
N GLU A 287 5.29 -11.31 4.64
CA GLU A 287 6.54 -10.67 5.06
C GLU A 287 7.31 -11.55 6.04
N LYS A 288 6.61 -12.15 7.01
CA LYS A 288 7.20 -13.09 7.97
C LYS A 288 7.80 -14.31 7.28
N GLU A 289 7.11 -14.90 6.31
CA GLU A 289 7.60 -16.06 5.56
C GLU A 289 8.80 -15.69 4.68
N GLU A 290 8.75 -14.55 3.98
CA GLU A 290 9.88 -14.04 3.17
C GLU A 290 11.10 -13.69 4.03
N ALA A 291 10.91 -13.19 5.25
CA ALA A 291 11.99 -12.95 6.20
C ALA A 291 12.61 -14.27 6.69
N ALA A 292 11.78 -15.27 7.01
CA ALA A 292 12.25 -16.60 7.41
C ALA A 292 13.04 -17.29 6.30
N MET A 293 12.60 -17.17 5.04
CA MET A 293 13.33 -17.66 3.87
C MET A 293 14.69 -16.97 3.70
N ARG A 294 14.73 -15.63 3.81
CA ARG A 294 15.99 -14.86 3.74
C ARG A 294 16.97 -15.26 4.84
N ALA A 295 16.48 -15.61 6.03
CA ALA A 295 17.31 -16.07 7.13
C ALA A 295 17.90 -17.48 6.89
N LYS A 296 17.13 -18.39 6.27
CA LYS A 296 17.61 -19.75 5.91
C LYS A 296 18.60 -19.78 4.74
N ALA A 297 18.56 -18.76 3.88
CA ALA A 297 19.46 -18.62 2.73
C ALA A 297 20.83 -17.99 3.06
N ARG A 298 21.03 -17.53 4.30
CA ARG A 298 22.29 -16.99 4.83
C ARG A 298 23.04 -18.06 5.61
#